data_AF-A0A117SVE8-F1
#
_entry.id   AF-A0A117SVE8-F1
#
_cell.length_a   1.000
_cell.length_b   1.000
_cell.length_c   1.000
_cell.angle_alpha   90.00
_cell.angle_beta   90.00
_cell.angle_gamma   90.00
#
_symmetry.space_group_name_H-M   'P 1'
#
loop_
_entity.id
_entity.type
_entity.pdbx_description
1 polymer ?
#
loop_
_entity_poly.entity_id
_entity_poly.type
_entity_poly.pdbx_seq_one_letter_code
_entity_poly.pdbx_strand_id
1 'polypeptide(L)'
;MFLNHNSIDHVVIEMRIYGIAIFEVKKDLDVAILDLENAGLHRLEYMEIDPDLVAYLDMAEEEFGDTLGKYRTIKDYVFEYENERLVLVRFFMQGKHVGKALLVSLRTGTLRIVSKRLENAGWNRLFMFEIKKLMRSIKYTDR
;
A
#
# COMPACT_ATOMS: atom_id res chain seq x y z
N MET A 1 2.19 9.32 49.43
CA MET A 1 2.69 8.00 48.98
C MET A 1 1.63 7.44 48.04
N PHE A 2 1.62 7.94 46.80
CA PHE A 2 2.12 7.31 45.56
C PHE A 2 1.03 6.54 44.79
N LEU A 3 0.47 7.28 43.84
CA LEU A 3 0.11 6.91 42.47
C LEU A 3 -0.93 5.80 42.23
N ASN A 4 -2.14 6.27 41.92
CA ASN A 4 -3.07 5.61 40.99
C ASN A 4 -2.30 5.12 39.76
N HIS A 5 -2.28 3.80 39.58
CA HIS A 5 -1.87 3.18 38.34
C HIS A 5 -2.96 3.41 37.30
N ASN A 6 -2.88 4.54 36.59
CA ASN A 6 -3.50 4.64 35.28
C ASN A 6 -2.73 3.70 34.36
N SER A 7 -3.25 2.49 34.21
CA SER A 7 -2.93 1.61 33.10
C SER A 7 -3.32 2.35 31.83
N ILE A 8 -2.34 2.97 31.17
CA ILE A 8 -2.51 3.42 29.81
C ILE A 8 -2.64 2.14 29.00
N ASP A 9 -3.87 1.77 28.64
CA ASP A 9 -4.12 0.76 27.63
C ASP A 9 -3.45 1.24 26.35
N HIS A 10 -2.22 0.79 26.12
CA HIS A 10 -1.58 0.88 24.82
C HIS A 10 -2.45 0.05 23.87
N VAL A 11 -3.37 0.71 23.18
CA VAL A 11 -4.03 0.13 22.01
C VAL A 11 -2.92 -0.03 20.97
N VAL A 12 -2.26 -1.19 20.99
CA VAL A 12 -1.43 -1.64 19.88
C VAL A 12 -2.40 -1.84 18.72
N ILE A 13 -2.52 -0.84 17.86
CA ILE A 13 -3.26 -0.98 16.61
C ILE A 13 -2.44 -1.95 15.76
N GLU A 14 -2.81 -3.22 15.78
CA GLU A 14 -2.27 -4.22 14.88
C GLU A 14 -2.66 -3.80 13.45
N MET A 15 -1.76 -3.12 12.75
CA MET A 15 -1.93 -2.81 11.35
C MET A 15 -1.79 -4.11 10.55
N ARG A 16 -2.68 -4.31 9.58
CA ARG A 16 -2.72 -5.52 8.76
C ARG A 16 -2.68 -5.12 7.30
N ILE A 17 -2.09 -5.98 6.45
CA ILE A 17 -2.17 -5.82 5.01
C ILE A 17 -3.57 -6.21 4.55
N TYR A 18 -4.30 -5.26 3.97
CA TYR A 18 -5.63 -5.49 3.40
C TYR A 18 -5.60 -5.65 1.89
N GLY A 19 -4.52 -5.24 1.23
CA GLY A 19 -4.35 -5.51 -0.19
C GLY A 19 -2.91 -5.31 -0.61
N ILE A 20 -2.54 -6.04 -1.66
CA ILE A 20 -1.26 -5.91 -2.36
C ILE A 20 -1.56 -5.82 -3.85
N ALA A 21 -0.82 -4.97 -4.56
CA ALA A 21 -0.77 -4.95 -6.00
C ALA A 21 0.67 -4.81 -6.49
N ILE A 22 1.03 -5.55 -7.54
CA ILE A 22 2.35 -5.53 -8.15
C ILE A 22 2.20 -5.18 -9.63
N PHE A 23 3.00 -4.23 -10.07
CA PHE A 23 2.98 -3.74 -11.45
C PHE A 23 4.37 -3.79 -12.07
N GLU A 24 4.40 -4.04 -13.36
CA GLU A 24 5.48 -3.62 -14.25
C GLU A 24 5.17 -2.20 -14.74
N VAL A 25 6.11 -1.27 -14.56
CA VAL A 25 5.88 0.18 -14.76
C VAL A 25 6.58 0.69 -16.01
N LYS A 26 7.87 0.36 -16.19
CA LYS A 26 8.70 0.77 -17.35
C LYS A 26 8.69 2.28 -17.63
N LYS A 27 8.77 3.10 -16.58
CA LYS A 27 8.79 4.57 -16.66
C LYS A 27 9.86 5.16 -15.75
N ASP A 28 10.20 6.42 -15.97
CA ASP A 28 11.03 7.17 -15.01
C ASP A 28 10.25 7.43 -13.73
N LEU A 29 10.98 7.53 -12.60
CA LEU A 29 10.40 7.69 -11.27
C LEU A 29 9.39 8.85 -11.17
N ASP A 30 9.74 10.00 -11.73
CA ASP A 30 8.88 11.20 -11.64
C ASP A 30 7.55 10.99 -12.38
N VAL A 31 7.58 10.26 -13.50
CA VAL A 31 6.37 9.90 -14.26
C VAL A 31 5.54 8.86 -13.47
N ALA A 32 6.21 7.89 -12.85
CA ALA A 32 5.52 6.90 -12.02
C ALA A 32 4.82 7.52 -10.81
N ILE A 33 5.44 8.52 -10.18
CA ILE A 33 4.82 9.29 -9.09
C ILE A 33 3.61 10.08 -9.60
N LEU A 34 3.75 10.76 -10.74
CA LEU A 34 2.65 11.51 -11.35
C LEU A 34 1.47 10.60 -11.75
N ASP A 35 1.72 9.37 -12.20
CA ASP A 35 0.67 8.38 -12.47
C ASP A 35 -0.09 7.98 -11.20
N LEU A 36 0.62 7.81 -10.06
CA LEU A 36 -0.01 7.53 -8.76
C LEU A 36 -0.88 8.71 -8.32
N GLU A 37 -0.39 9.93 -8.47
CA GLU A 37 -1.14 11.16 -8.17
C GLU A 37 -2.41 11.28 -9.02
N ASN A 38 -2.30 11.03 -10.33
CA ASN A 38 -3.45 10.97 -11.23
C ASN A 38 -4.39 9.80 -10.90
N ALA A 39 -3.90 8.74 -10.27
CA ALA A 39 -4.73 7.66 -9.77
C ALA A 39 -5.49 8.03 -8.48
N GLY A 40 -5.26 9.23 -7.93
CA GLY A 40 -5.92 9.78 -6.74
C GLY A 40 -5.15 9.54 -5.44
N LEU A 41 -3.86 9.20 -5.53
CA LEU A 41 -2.97 9.03 -4.39
C LEU A 41 -2.20 10.32 -4.13
N HIS A 42 -2.26 10.87 -2.92
CA HIS A 42 -1.50 12.07 -2.56
C HIS A 42 -0.24 11.68 -1.80
N ARG A 43 0.91 12.11 -2.30
CA ARG A 43 2.20 11.79 -1.67
C ARG A 43 2.33 12.55 -0.34
N LEU A 44 2.72 11.83 0.71
CA LEU A 44 3.04 12.46 1.99
C LEU A 44 4.54 12.83 2.01
N GLU A 45 4.87 14.03 1.56
CA GLU A 45 6.27 14.47 1.33
C GLU A 45 7.09 14.70 2.61
N TYR A 46 6.44 14.90 3.76
CA TYR A 46 7.06 15.37 5.01
C TYR A 46 7.35 14.28 6.04
N MET A 47 7.15 13.00 5.70
CA MET A 47 7.44 11.90 6.60
C MET A 47 8.65 11.12 6.09
N GLU A 48 9.70 11.04 6.91
CA GLU A 48 10.53 9.84 6.88
C GLU A 48 9.58 8.66 7.10
N ILE A 49 9.67 7.65 6.23
CA ILE A 49 8.77 6.51 6.33
C ILE A 49 9.05 5.83 7.66
N ASP A 50 8.02 5.79 8.49
CA ASP A 50 8.05 5.11 9.76
C ASP A 50 8.58 3.67 9.55
N PRO A 51 9.64 3.25 10.27
CA PRO A 51 10.17 1.89 10.17
C PRO A 51 9.09 0.80 10.29
N ASP A 52 8.04 1.05 11.07
CA ASP A 52 6.91 0.11 11.20
C ASP A 52 6.12 -0.02 9.89
N LEU A 53 6.02 1.05 9.09
CA LEU A 53 5.42 1.01 7.76
C LEU A 53 6.32 0.27 6.76
N VAL A 54 7.64 0.46 6.84
CA VAL A 54 8.61 -0.24 5.98
C VAL A 54 8.50 -1.76 6.17
N ALA A 55 8.28 -2.23 7.40
CA ALA A 55 8.13 -3.66 7.70
C ALA A 55 6.99 -4.33 6.90
N TYR A 56 5.91 -3.61 6.57
CA TYR A 56 4.83 -4.16 5.72
C TYR A 56 5.26 -4.29 4.25
N LEU A 57 6.11 -3.39 3.77
CA LEU A 57 6.71 -3.51 2.43
C LEU A 57 7.70 -4.67 2.39
N ASP A 58 8.51 -4.85 3.43
CA ASP A 58 9.47 -5.96 3.54
C ASP A 58 8.76 -7.32 3.58
N MET A 59 7.71 -7.44 4.39
CA MET A 59 6.88 -8.66 4.44
C MET A 59 6.25 -8.98 3.07
N ALA A 60 5.73 -7.96 2.38
CA ALA A 60 5.17 -8.16 1.05
C ALA A 60 6.26 -8.48 -0.01
N GLU A 61 7.44 -7.89 0.10
CA GLU A 61 8.55 -8.21 -0.80
C GLU A 61 9.06 -9.64 -0.60
N GLU A 62 9.19 -10.10 0.64
CA GLU A 62 9.61 -11.46 0.96
C GLU A 62 8.66 -12.48 0.32
N GLU A 63 7.35 -12.29 0.47
CA GLU A 63 6.35 -13.24 -0.06
C GLU A 63 6.21 -13.21 -1.58
N PHE A 64 6.51 -12.07 -2.21
CA PHE A 64 6.40 -11.90 -3.67
C PHE A 64 7.74 -11.75 -4.37
N GLY A 65 8.83 -12.19 -3.72
CA GLY A 65 10.21 -12.00 -4.19
C GLY A 65 10.44 -12.52 -5.61
N ASP A 66 9.83 -13.66 -5.98
CA ASP A 66 9.92 -14.22 -7.34
C ASP A 66 9.21 -13.35 -8.39
N THR A 67 8.08 -12.74 -8.02
CA THR A 67 7.32 -11.85 -8.90
C THR A 67 8.01 -10.50 -9.05
N LEU A 68 8.69 -10.02 -8.01
CA LEU A 68 9.43 -8.76 -8.02
C LEU A 68 10.77 -8.97 -8.75
N GLY A 69 11.54 -9.98 -8.40
CA GLY A 69 12.87 -10.23 -8.99
C GLY A 69 13.93 -9.26 -8.46
N LYS A 70 15.13 -9.29 -9.06
CA LYS A 70 16.31 -8.62 -8.51
C LYS A 70 16.49 -7.21 -9.09
N TYR A 71 16.54 -6.21 -8.22
CA TYR A 71 16.79 -4.82 -8.57
C TYR A 71 17.93 -4.22 -7.77
N ARG A 72 18.54 -3.16 -8.31
CA ARG A 72 19.74 -2.54 -7.71
C ARG A 72 19.40 -1.46 -6.68
N THR A 73 18.25 -0.83 -6.83
CA THR A 73 17.85 0.30 -6.01
C THR A 73 16.36 0.18 -5.71
N ILE A 74 16.01 0.39 -4.44
CA ILE A 74 14.63 0.49 -3.98
C ILE A 74 14.36 1.91 -3.51
N LYS A 75 13.13 2.37 -3.67
CA LYS A 75 12.65 3.62 -3.08
C LYS A 75 11.24 3.45 -2.56
N ASP A 76 11.06 3.80 -1.30
CA ASP A 76 9.79 3.67 -0.61
C ASP A 76 9.11 5.03 -0.51
N TYR A 77 7.79 5.02 -0.64
CA TYR A 77 6.92 6.18 -0.57
C TYR A 77 5.64 5.84 0.19
N VAL A 78 5.13 6.80 0.94
CA VAL A 78 3.81 6.73 1.54
C VAL A 78 2.88 7.68 0.79
N PHE A 79 1.74 7.14 0.39
CA PHE A 79 0.66 7.89 -0.22
C PHE A 79 -0.60 7.77 0.62
N GLU A 80 -1.48 8.75 0.47
CA GLU A 80 -2.80 8.78 1.06
C GLU A 80 -3.89 8.77 -0.03
N TYR A 81 -4.95 8.00 0.21
CA TYR A 81 -6.14 7.97 -0.62
C TYR A 81 -7.36 8.44 0.20
N GLU A 82 -8.13 9.40 -0.33
CA GLU A 82 -9.36 9.92 0.29
C GLU A 82 -9.21 10.35 1.76
N ASN A 83 -8.07 10.96 2.13
CA ASN A 83 -7.78 11.51 3.47
C ASN A 83 -8.00 10.49 4.60
N GLU A 84 -7.11 9.50 4.73
CA GLU A 84 -6.91 8.58 5.89
C GLU A 84 -6.40 7.19 5.46
N ARG A 85 -6.51 6.84 4.17
CA ARG A 85 -6.13 5.49 3.71
C ARG A 85 -4.71 5.48 3.17
N LEU A 86 -3.78 5.01 4.01
CA LEU A 86 -2.39 4.85 3.61
C LEU A 86 -2.23 3.74 2.57
N VAL A 87 -1.44 4.06 1.54
CA VAL A 87 -0.92 3.15 0.54
C VAL A 87 0.59 3.30 0.53
N LEU A 88 1.27 2.24 0.94
CA LEU A 88 2.72 2.14 0.90
C LEU A 88 3.12 1.71 -0.50
N VAL A 89 4.17 2.32 -1.04
CA VAL A 89 4.65 2.05 -2.40
C VAL A 89 6.15 1.84 -2.35
N ARG A 90 6.60 0.66 -2.79
CA ARG A 90 8.01 0.38 -3.04
C ARG A 90 8.26 0.32 -4.54
N PHE A 91 9.15 1.18 -5.02
CA PHE A 91 9.64 1.16 -6.38
C PHE A 91 10.94 0.39 -6.49
N PHE A 92 11.00 -0.48 -7.49
CA PHE A 92 12.16 -1.29 -7.80
C PHE A 92 12.82 -0.76 -9.08
N MET A 93 14.06 -0.31 -8.95
CA MET A 93 14.69 0.57 -9.93
C MET A 93 16.02 0.07 -10.48
N GLN A 94 16.34 0.55 -11.69
CA GLN A 94 17.68 0.51 -12.29
C GLN A 94 18.03 1.92 -12.77
N GLY A 95 18.88 2.63 -12.03
CA GLY A 95 19.13 4.05 -12.28
C GLY A 95 17.90 4.90 -11.96
N LYS A 96 17.40 5.68 -12.93
CA LYS A 96 16.17 6.49 -12.79
C LYS A 96 14.89 5.76 -13.20
N HIS A 97 15.04 4.58 -13.79
CA HIS A 97 13.95 3.83 -14.37
C HIS A 97 13.31 2.89 -13.34
N VAL A 98 11.99 2.97 -13.20
CA VAL A 98 11.17 2.08 -12.39
C VAL A 98 10.79 0.87 -13.23
N GLY A 99 11.32 -0.29 -12.87
CA GLY A 99 10.95 -1.55 -13.50
C GLY A 99 9.63 -2.09 -12.95
N LYS A 100 9.51 -2.13 -11.62
CA LYS A 100 8.32 -2.61 -10.91
C LYS A 100 7.92 -1.71 -9.75
N ALA A 101 6.65 -1.79 -9.38
CA ALA A 101 6.10 -1.15 -8.20
C ALA A 101 5.29 -2.17 -7.39
N LEU A 102 5.51 -2.17 -6.08
CA LEU A 102 4.73 -2.89 -5.08
C LEU A 102 3.88 -1.86 -4.33
N LEU A 103 2.56 -2.03 -4.33
CA LEU A 103 1.60 -1.23 -3.59
C LEU A 103 1.03 -2.10 -2.47
N VAL A 104 1.08 -1.61 -1.23
CA VAL A 104 0.50 -2.26 -0.05
C VAL A 104 -0.51 -1.30 0.57
N SER A 105 -1.76 -1.75 0.73
CA SER A 105 -2.77 -0.95 1.42
C SER A 105 -3.09 -1.52 2.79
N LEU A 106 -3.16 -0.61 3.77
CA LEU A 106 -3.51 -0.91 5.16
C LEU A 106 -5.02 -0.76 5.43
N ARG A 107 -5.82 -0.54 4.37
CA ARG A 107 -7.30 -0.45 4.42
C ARG A 107 -7.93 -1.16 3.22
N THR A 108 -9.16 -1.66 3.40
CA THR A 108 -9.90 -2.31 2.31
C THR A 108 -10.48 -1.30 1.32
N GLY A 109 -10.51 -1.66 0.04
CA GLY A 109 -11.29 -0.99 -1.01
C GLY A 109 -10.57 0.15 -1.74
N THR A 110 -9.27 0.30 -1.51
CA THR A 110 -8.43 1.33 -2.14
C THR A 110 -7.79 0.80 -3.42
N LEU A 111 -7.18 -0.38 -3.38
CA LEU A 111 -6.29 -0.84 -4.45
C LEU A 111 -7.06 -1.17 -5.73
N ARG A 112 -8.30 -1.66 -5.66
CA ARG A 112 -9.06 -1.96 -6.87
C ARG A 112 -9.25 -0.74 -7.77
N ILE A 113 -9.55 0.43 -7.18
CA ILE A 113 -9.80 1.67 -7.92
C ILE A 113 -8.49 2.23 -8.47
N VAL A 114 -7.49 2.34 -7.59
CA VAL A 114 -6.15 2.83 -7.94
C VAL A 114 -5.54 1.97 -9.04
N SER A 115 -5.59 0.64 -8.90
CA SER A 115 -5.03 -0.30 -9.88
C SER A 115 -5.64 -0.11 -11.27
N LYS A 116 -6.96 0.07 -11.37
CA LYS A 116 -7.62 0.30 -12.66
C LYS A 116 -7.14 1.60 -13.31
N ARG A 117 -6.92 2.65 -12.52
CA ARG A 117 -6.40 3.94 -13.02
C ARG A 117 -4.94 3.82 -13.48
N LEU A 118 -4.11 3.09 -12.76
CA LEU A 118 -2.72 2.82 -13.14
C LEU A 118 -2.63 1.97 -14.41
N GLU A 119 -3.48 0.96 -14.56
CA GLU A 119 -3.60 0.17 -15.80
C GLU A 119 -3.95 1.08 -17.00
N ASN A 120 -4.88 2.02 -16.81
CA ASN A 120 -5.21 3.01 -17.85
C ASN A 120 -4.05 3.98 -18.14
N ALA A 121 -3.17 4.23 -17.17
CA ALA A 121 -1.95 5.00 -17.36
C ALA A 121 -0.84 4.17 -18.03
N GLY A 122 -1.08 2.90 -18.37
CA GLY A 122 -0.12 2.02 -19.06
C GLY A 122 0.75 1.19 -18.13
N TRP A 123 0.44 1.10 -16.84
CA TRP A 123 1.09 0.13 -15.94
C TRP A 123 0.54 -1.27 -16.20
N ASN A 124 1.40 -2.28 -16.24
CA ASN A 124 0.98 -3.65 -16.45
C ASN A 124 0.86 -4.37 -15.10
N ARG A 125 -0.37 -4.74 -14.70
CA ARG A 125 -0.62 -5.42 -13.42
C ARG A 125 -0.17 -6.89 -13.50
N LEU A 126 0.82 -7.25 -12.70
CA LEU A 126 1.31 -8.62 -12.58
C LEU A 126 0.51 -9.43 -11.56
N PHE A 127 0.11 -8.79 -10.47
CA PHE A 127 -0.61 -9.43 -9.39
C PHE A 127 -1.43 -8.40 -8.59
N MET A 128 -2.56 -8.83 -8.05
CA MET A 128 -3.30 -8.04 -7.06
C MET A 128 -4.22 -8.95 -6.24
N PHE A 129 -4.27 -8.69 -4.93
CA PHE A 129 -5.38 -9.10 -4.09
C PHE A 129 -5.83 -7.94 -3.20
N GLU A 130 -7.09 -8.01 -2.80
CA GLU A 130 -7.65 -7.09 -1.83
C GLU A 130 -8.71 -7.82 -1.01
N ILE A 131 -8.58 -7.78 0.31
CA ILE A 131 -9.53 -8.33 1.26
C ILE A 131 -10.78 -7.47 1.20
N LYS A 132 -11.92 -8.11 0.91
CA LYS A 132 -13.23 -7.45 1.02
C LYS A 132 -13.84 -7.71 2.38
N LYS A 133 -14.36 -6.66 3.02
CA LYS A 133 -15.23 -6.81 4.17
C LYS A 133 -16.54 -7.45 3.71
N LEU A 134 -16.76 -8.72 4.05
CA LEU A 134 -18.03 -9.40 3.81
C LEU A 134 -19.04 -8.94 4.88
N MET A 135 -19.96 -8.06 4.52
CA MET A 135 -21.10 -7.73 5.39
C MET A 135 -22.23 -8.73 5.15
N ARG A 136 -22.50 -9.61 6.11
CA ARG A 136 -23.75 -10.40 6.13
C ARG A 136 -24.87 -9.52 6.68
N SER A 137 -25.82 -9.08 5.83
CA SER A 137 -27.12 -8.62 6.33
C SER A 137 -28.00 -9.86 6.54
N ILE A 138 -27.99 -10.43 7.75
CA ILE A 138 -29.00 -11.42 8.11
C ILE A 138 -30.27 -10.63 8.40
N LYS A 139 -31.19 -10.56 7.43
CA LYS A 139 -32.56 -10.15 7.70
C LYS A 139 -33.25 -11.31 8.40
N TYR A 140 -33.36 -11.25 9.73
CA TYR A 140 -34.35 -12.07 10.44
C TYR A 140 -35.72 -11.59 9.95
N THR A 141 -36.40 -12.44 9.18
CA THR A 141 -37.83 -12.30 8.97
C THR A 141 -38.46 -13.17 10.05
N ASP A 142 -38.87 -12.53 11.13
CA ASP A 142 -39.77 -13.18 12.09
C ASP A 142 -41.05 -13.56 11.33
N ARG A 143 -41.34 -14.86 11.30
CA ARG A 143 -42.62 -15.41 10.85
C ARG A 143 -43.43 -15.79 12.07
#